data_AF-A0A0N5AC15-F1
#
_entry.id   AF-A0A0N5AC15-F1
#
_cell.length_a   1.000
_cell.length_b   1.000
_cell.length_c   1.000
_cell.angle_alpha   90.00
_cell.angle_beta   90.00
_cell.angle_gamma   90.00
#
_symmetry.space_group_name_H-M   'P 1'
#
loop_
_entity.id
_entity.type
_entity.pdbx_description
1 polymer ?
#
loop_
_entity_poly.entity_id
_entity_poly.type
_entity_poly.pdbx_seq_one_letter_code
_entity_poly.pdbx_strand_id
1 'polypeptide(L)'
;MEFDRRDNTDCTSRKPDLEEAEKRLAEFCITSRKEELAKKQPPGTLGIEKVKILTNIYGIKLSSVRVFLYNVQVIGISHRDRPMELTKRSHNESAYHTFSFRKLVCFETFKKVKEDSIFTDKLVYYDGEQRIYAIGELKLTAPDYEHTFKIIVDEHQDFGEHFKCIDFTVKATLKSFTLNDMTTLLSGLETDDPSLVHFVEIATSQYLLSNQNKFVMCGGERVYLAQPLNHGFKSGECPNLSDGKHLSVGIRKSALVVEGPKGRGSCNAAVTVDSSKTAFHCAENVLDKAISICPELLTRGVDIYNLIKLRKQFNGLFAEKRHNGSKYVFQITEVSARSALEAEFEYEGSNMTIAEFFKKRYSLNLRF
;
A
#
# COMPACT_ATOMS: atom_id res chain seq x y z
N MET A 1 46.92 10.53 15.98
CA MET A 1 45.74 11.41 15.84
C MET A 1 44.53 10.52 15.98
N GLU A 2 44.05 10.39 17.21
CA GLU A 2 42.86 9.62 17.57
C GLU A 2 41.63 10.30 17.00
N PHE A 3 40.85 9.57 16.22
CA PHE A 3 39.51 9.98 15.82
C PHE A 3 38.52 9.39 16.82
N ASP A 4 38.00 10.29 17.63
CA ASP A 4 37.01 10.10 18.68
C ASP A 4 35.72 9.48 18.10
N ARG A 5 35.36 8.30 18.61
CA ARG A 5 34.10 7.62 18.36
C ARG A 5 33.04 8.33 19.19
N ARG A 6 32.13 9.07 18.55
CA ARG A 6 30.89 9.48 19.20
C ARG A 6 29.77 8.53 18.86
N ASP A 7 29.17 8.05 19.93
CA ASP A 7 28.08 7.09 20.00
C ASP A 7 26.87 7.53 19.17
N ASN A 8 26.41 6.60 18.33
CA ASN A 8 25.09 6.61 17.73
C ASN A 8 24.08 6.19 18.81
N THR A 9 23.64 7.15 19.62
CA THR A 9 22.50 6.96 20.52
C THR A 9 21.19 7.16 19.76
N ASP A 10 20.57 6.02 19.46
CA ASP A 10 19.16 5.75 19.70
C ASP A 10 18.16 6.88 19.36
N CYS A 11 17.79 6.97 18.08
CA CYS A 11 16.62 7.73 17.63
C CYS A 11 15.33 6.92 17.78
N THR A 12 15.04 6.47 19.00
CA THR A 12 13.70 5.99 19.38
C THR A 12 12.85 7.17 19.86
N SER A 13 11.80 7.45 19.09
CA SER A 13 10.52 8.01 19.56
C SER A 13 10.58 9.10 20.65
N ARG A 14 10.91 10.34 20.29
CA ARG A 14 10.33 11.50 20.97
C ARG A 14 9.19 12.01 20.12
N LYS A 15 7.94 11.72 20.51
CA LYS A 15 6.86 12.66 20.20
C LYS A 15 7.34 14.01 20.74
N PRO A 16 7.39 15.09 19.95
CA PRO A 16 7.73 16.39 20.50
C PRO A 16 6.72 16.67 21.62
N ASP A 17 7.25 16.88 22.82
CA ASP A 17 6.46 17.19 23.99
C ASP A 17 5.82 18.56 23.74
N LEU A 18 4.54 18.54 23.37
CA LEU A 18 3.79 19.73 22.97
C LEU A 18 3.86 20.80 24.06
N GLU A 19 3.90 20.40 25.34
CA GLU A 19 4.04 21.30 26.47
C GLU A 19 5.39 22.03 26.49
N GLU A 20 6.51 21.35 26.18
CA GLU A 20 7.84 21.95 26.11
C GLU A 20 7.93 22.96 24.94
N ALA A 21 7.30 22.61 23.81
CA ALA A 21 7.22 23.49 22.65
C ALA A 21 6.36 24.73 22.91
N GLU A 22 5.19 24.55 23.55
CA GLU A 22 4.29 25.64 23.94
C GLU A 22 4.94 26.58 24.97
N LYS A 23 5.68 26.02 25.94
CA LYS A 23 6.41 26.79 26.95
C LYS A 23 7.52 27.64 26.32
N ARG A 24 8.26 27.08 25.36
CA ARG A 24 9.26 27.82 24.58
C ARG A 24 8.63 28.91 23.71
N LEU A 25 7.50 28.65 23.06
CA LEU A 25 6.79 29.67 22.26
C LEU A 25 6.29 30.83 23.14
N ALA A 26 5.83 30.53 24.35
CA ALA A 26 5.43 31.53 25.35
C ALA A 26 6.60 32.39 25.83
N GLU A 27 7.79 31.81 26.02
CA GLU A 27 9.03 32.55 26.35
C GLU A 27 9.42 33.58 25.26
N PHE A 28 9.05 33.33 24.00
CA PHE A 28 9.26 34.27 22.89
C PHE A 28 8.09 35.25 22.65
N CYS A 29 7.09 35.30 23.55
CA CYS A 29 5.85 36.07 23.35
C CYS A 29 5.11 35.73 22.05
N ILE A 30 5.37 34.55 21.48
CA ILE A 30 4.65 34.04 20.33
C ILE A 30 3.37 33.42 20.90
N THR A 31 2.31 34.22 20.92
CA THR A 31 0.97 33.65 21.14
C THR A 31 0.75 32.60 20.05
N SER A 32 0.22 31.43 20.45
CA SER A 32 -0.35 30.44 19.54
C SER A 32 -1.44 31.14 18.72
N ARG A 33 -1.02 31.83 17.65
CA ARG A 33 -1.92 32.43 16.69
C ARG A 33 -2.45 31.25 15.90
N LYS A 34 -3.75 30.99 16.09
CA LYS A 34 -4.55 30.16 15.20
C LYS A 34 -4.11 30.44 13.77
N GLU A 35 -3.58 29.42 13.11
CA GLU A 35 -3.07 29.54 11.74
C GLU A 35 -4.23 29.99 10.84
N GLU A 36 -4.25 31.27 10.47
CA GLU A 36 -5.23 31.78 9.52
C GLU A 36 -4.65 31.64 8.12
N LEU A 37 -5.23 30.71 7.33
CA LEU A 37 -4.94 30.65 5.91
C LEU A 37 -5.31 31.99 5.26
N ALA A 38 -4.44 32.47 4.38
CA ALA A 38 -4.72 33.68 3.61
C ALA A 38 -6.06 33.53 2.89
N LYS A 39 -6.92 34.53 3.05
CA LYS A 39 -8.22 34.56 2.36
C LYS A 39 -7.97 34.49 0.85
N LYS A 40 -8.73 33.63 0.17
CA LYS A 40 -8.65 33.46 -1.28
C LYS A 40 -8.83 34.81 -1.98
N GLN A 41 -7.86 35.22 -2.80
CA GLN A 41 -7.91 36.46 -3.57
C GLN A 41 -8.97 36.40 -4.69
N PRO A 42 -9.49 37.56 -5.16
CA PRO A 42 -10.38 37.60 -6.31
C PRO A 42 -9.73 37.02 -7.57
N PRO A 43 -10.51 36.45 -8.50
CA PRO A 43 -9.98 35.98 -9.78
C PRO A 43 -9.23 37.09 -10.53
N GLY A 44 -8.17 36.71 -11.24
CA GLY A 44 -7.43 37.63 -12.09
C GLY A 44 -8.32 38.19 -13.21
N THR A 45 -8.20 39.50 -13.46
CA THR A 45 -8.93 40.21 -14.51
C THR A 45 -8.08 40.51 -15.74
N LEU A 46 -6.79 40.19 -15.68
CA LEU A 46 -5.86 40.39 -16.78
C LEU A 46 -6.07 39.30 -17.84
N GLY A 47 -6.40 39.71 -19.05
CA GLY A 47 -6.58 38.83 -20.20
C GLY A 47 -7.37 39.53 -21.31
N ILE A 48 -6.93 39.35 -22.56
CA ILE A 48 -7.58 39.95 -23.73
C ILE A 48 -8.80 39.11 -24.14
N GLU A 49 -8.72 37.79 -23.99
CA GLU A 49 -9.75 36.84 -24.43
C GLU A 49 -9.98 35.72 -23.41
N LYS A 50 -11.21 35.17 -23.41
CA LYS A 50 -11.57 34.01 -22.59
C LYS A 50 -11.38 32.73 -23.40
N VAL A 51 -10.61 31.79 -22.85
CA VAL A 51 -10.36 30.48 -23.48
C VAL A 51 -11.17 29.39 -22.78
N LYS A 52 -11.82 28.52 -23.54
CA LYS A 52 -12.46 27.31 -23.01
C LYS A 52 -11.39 26.24 -22.82
N ILE A 53 -11.28 25.72 -21.60
CA ILE A 53 -10.34 24.66 -21.25
C ILE A 53 -11.08 23.37 -20.93
N LEU A 54 -10.49 22.24 -21.30
CA LEU A 54 -10.88 20.92 -20.83
C LEU A 54 -9.91 20.49 -19.74
N THR A 55 -10.43 19.91 -18.68
CA THR A 55 -9.64 19.40 -17.55
C THR A 55 -9.94 17.92 -17.35
N ASN A 56 -9.05 17.24 -16.64
CA ASN A 56 -9.23 15.86 -16.22
C ASN A 56 -9.93 15.75 -14.85
N ILE A 57 -10.72 16.77 -14.50
CA ILE A 57 -11.45 16.88 -13.24
C ILE A 57 -12.93 16.61 -13.51
N TYR A 58 -13.45 15.56 -12.90
CA TYR A 58 -14.82 15.12 -13.09
C TYR A 58 -15.62 15.43 -11.82
N GLY A 59 -16.57 16.36 -11.94
CA GLY A 59 -17.49 16.69 -10.84
C GLY A 59 -18.45 15.53 -10.55
N ILE A 60 -18.66 15.22 -9.27
CA ILE A 60 -19.53 14.12 -8.85
C ILE A 60 -20.80 14.67 -8.22
N LYS A 61 -21.94 14.13 -8.63
CA LYS A 61 -23.22 14.42 -7.99
C LYS A 61 -23.42 13.48 -6.79
N LEU A 62 -23.42 14.06 -5.59
CA LEU A 62 -23.65 13.32 -4.34
C LEU A 62 -25.11 13.39 -3.92
N SER A 63 -25.63 12.28 -3.41
CA SER A 63 -27.01 12.17 -2.92
C SER A 63 -27.11 12.62 -1.47
N SER A 64 -28.30 13.02 -1.02
CA SER A 64 -28.55 13.39 0.38
C SER A 64 -28.76 12.15 1.25
N VAL A 65 -27.73 11.33 1.39
CA VAL A 65 -27.78 10.08 2.19
C VAL A 65 -26.75 10.12 3.31
N ARG A 66 -27.11 9.55 4.46
CA ARG A 66 -26.23 9.44 5.62
C ARG A 66 -25.28 8.25 5.46
N VAL A 67 -24.01 8.48 5.73
CA VAL A 67 -22.95 7.47 5.73
C VAL A 67 -22.41 7.32 7.14
N PHE A 68 -22.28 6.07 7.54
CA PHE A 68 -21.80 5.65 8.86
C PHE A 68 -20.39 5.10 8.70
N LEU A 69 -19.47 5.53 9.57
CA LEU A 69 -18.08 5.07 9.59
C LEU A 69 -17.91 3.99 10.67
N TYR A 70 -17.22 2.93 10.33
CA TYR A 70 -16.87 1.83 11.22
C TYR A 70 -15.37 1.59 11.19
N ASN A 71 -14.79 1.28 12.34
CA ASN A 71 -13.39 0.87 12.42
C ASN A 71 -13.31 -0.64 12.22
N VAL A 72 -12.29 -1.08 11.48
CA VAL A 72 -12.02 -2.48 11.20
C VAL A 72 -10.66 -2.87 11.74
N GLN A 73 -10.61 -4.01 12.37
CA GLN A 73 -9.37 -4.69 12.75
C GLN A 73 -9.38 -6.10 12.18
N VAL A 74 -8.32 -6.47 11.48
CA VAL A 74 -8.16 -7.82 10.94
C VAL A 74 -6.89 -8.42 11.53
N ILE A 75 -7.02 -9.57 12.19
CA ILE A 75 -5.92 -10.28 12.82
C ILE A 75 -5.81 -11.67 12.18
N GLY A 76 -4.69 -11.94 11.51
CA GLY A 76 -4.35 -13.27 11.01
C GLY A 76 -3.64 -14.08 12.09
N ILE A 77 -4.12 -15.28 12.38
CA ILE A 77 -3.50 -16.23 13.31
C ILE A 77 -2.75 -17.28 12.47
N SER A 78 -1.43 -17.31 12.62
CA SER A 78 -0.58 -18.26 11.92
C SER A 78 -0.77 -19.70 12.42
N HIS A 79 -0.28 -20.68 11.64
CA HIS A 79 -0.22 -22.09 12.06
C HIS A 79 0.59 -22.33 13.34
N ARG A 80 1.44 -21.36 13.74
CA ARG A 80 2.22 -21.37 14.99
C ARG A 80 1.58 -20.54 16.11
N ASP A 81 0.30 -20.21 16.00
CA ASP A 81 -0.45 -19.42 16.98
C ASP A 81 0.09 -18.01 17.24
N ARG A 82 0.88 -17.48 16.30
CA ARG A 82 1.31 -16.07 16.36
C ARG A 82 0.26 -15.18 15.69
N PRO A 83 -0.31 -14.20 16.39
CA PRO A 83 -1.25 -13.23 15.82
C PRO A 83 -0.51 -12.15 15.04
N MET A 84 -1.14 -11.65 13.99
CA MET A 84 -0.62 -10.55 13.16
C MET A 84 -1.75 -9.61 12.76
N GLU A 85 -1.65 -8.34 13.17
CA GLU A 85 -2.59 -7.29 12.75
C GLU A 85 -2.33 -6.89 11.29
N LEU A 86 -3.29 -7.17 10.41
CA LEU A 86 -3.17 -6.96 8.96
C LEU A 86 -3.56 -5.54 8.54
N THR A 87 -4.36 -4.84 9.36
CA THR A 87 -4.89 -3.49 9.06
C THR A 87 -3.94 -2.37 9.46
N LYS A 88 -2.83 -2.66 10.16
CA LYS A 88 -1.79 -1.68 10.50
C LYS A 88 -0.50 -1.92 9.72
N ARG A 89 0.19 -0.83 9.40
CA ARG A 89 1.57 -0.88 8.91
C ARG A 89 2.49 -1.33 10.05
N SER A 90 3.27 -2.37 9.83
CA SER A 90 4.35 -2.78 10.73
C SER A 90 5.65 -2.20 10.19
N HIS A 91 6.53 -1.71 11.06
CA HIS A 91 7.85 -1.21 10.66
C HIS A 91 8.83 -2.35 10.28
N ASN A 92 8.55 -3.58 10.72
CA ASN A 92 9.35 -4.76 10.39
C ASN A 92 8.60 -5.62 9.36
N GLU A 93 8.71 -5.25 8.09
CA GLU A 93 8.09 -5.99 6.99
C GLU A 93 8.99 -7.14 6.53
N SER A 94 8.72 -8.37 6.96
CA SER A 94 9.15 -9.55 6.18
C SER A 94 8.36 -9.62 4.86
N ALA A 95 8.72 -10.50 3.92
CA ALA A 95 8.06 -10.58 2.60
C ALA A 95 6.56 -10.88 2.63
N TYR A 96 6.06 -11.46 3.73
CA TYR A 96 4.63 -11.70 3.98
C TYR A 96 3.89 -10.49 4.55
N HIS A 97 4.58 -9.36 4.74
CA HIS A 97 4.03 -8.11 5.25
C HIS A 97 3.97 -7.05 4.15
N THR A 98 4.15 -7.41 2.88
CA THR A 98 3.92 -6.44 1.82
C THR A 98 2.51 -5.89 1.94
N PHE A 99 2.40 -4.58 1.73
CA PHE A 99 1.14 -3.86 1.79
C PHE A 99 0.05 -4.52 0.92
N SER A 100 0.42 -5.00 -0.27
CA SER A 100 -0.50 -5.67 -1.20
C SER A 100 -1.03 -7.01 -0.67
N PHE A 101 -0.19 -7.85 -0.06
CA PHE A 101 -0.64 -9.14 0.47
C PHE A 101 -1.63 -8.96 1.62
N ARG A 102 -1.36 -8.03 2.54
CA ARG A 102 -2.30 -7.74 3.65
C ARG A 102 -3.65 -7.26 3.13
N LYS A 103 -3.65 -6.35 2.14
CA LYS A 103 -4.88 -5.89 1.49
C LYS A 103 -5.64 -7.03 0.82
N LEU A 104 -4.96 -7.96 0.17
CA LEU A 104 -5.60 -9.13 -0.42
C LEU A 104 -6.34 -9.93 0.65
N VAL A 105 -5.65 -10.28 1.74
CA VAL A 105 -6.26 -11.03 2.85
C VAL A 105 -7.45 -10.29 3.44
N CYS A 106 -7.33 -8.99 3.72
CA CYS A 106 -8.42 -8.18 4.24
C CYS A 106 -9.64 -8.18 3.31
N PHE A 107 -9.46 -8.01 2.00
CA PHE A 107 -10.58 -7.97 1.05
C PHE A 107 -11.22 -9.34 0.83
N GLU A 108 -10.44 -10.41 0.72
CA GLU A 108 -10.98 -11.78 0.59
C GLU A 108 -11.74 -12.19 1.86
N THR A 109 -11.24 -11.79 3.02
CA THR A 109 -11.93 -11.97 4.31
C THR A 109 -13.23 -11.17 4.36
N PHE A 110 -13.20 -9.90 3.94
CA PHE A 110 -14.38 -9.05 3.88
C PHE A 110 -15.45 -9.59 2.94
N LYS A 111 -15.09 -10.19 1.80
CA LYS A 111 -16.05 -10.83 0.88
C LYS A 111 -16.88 -11.92 1.59
N LYS A 112 -16.25 -12.74 2.43
CA LYS A 112 -16.95 -13.76 3.23
C LYS A 112 -17.82 -13.14 4.31
N VAL A 113 -17.29 -12.15 5.03
CA VAL A 113 -17.99 -11.48 6.14
C VAL A 113 -19.20 -10.67 5.67
N LYS A 114 -19.15 -10.12 4.45
CA LYS A 114 -20.22 -9.31 3.88
C LYS A 114 -21.54 -10.07 3.69
N GLU A 115 -21.51 -11.40 3.69
CA GLU A 115 -22.70 -12.26 3.64
C GLU A 115 -23.47 -12.31 4.97
N ASP A 116 -22.88 -11.80 6.06
CA ASP A 116 -23.54 -11.77 7.36
C ASP A 116 -24.73 -10.79 7.39
N SER A 117 -25.71 -11.11 8.24
CA SER A 117 -26.89 -10.31 8.52
C SER A 117 -26.61 -8.84 8.87
N ILE A 118 -25.48 -8.51 9.50
CA ILE A 118 -25.17 -7.10 9.86
C ILE A 118 -24.90 -6.24 8.62
N PHE A 119 -24.42 -6.85 7.54
CA PHE A 119 -24.10 -6.20 6.27
C PHE A 119 -25.15 -6.42 5.19
N THR A 120 -26.03 -7.42 5.38
CA THR A 120 -27.09 -7.76 4.44
C THR A 120 -27.98 -6.53 4.16
N ASP A 121 -28.33 -6.34 2.89
CA ASP A 121 -29.09 -5.19 2.37
C ASP A 121 -28.44 -3.81 2.54
N LYS A 122 -27.15 -3.73 2.91
CA LYS A 122 -26.41 -2.47 3.02
C LYS A 122 -25.44 -2.29 1.86
N LEU A 123 -25.31 -1.04 1.42
CA LEU A 123 -24.21 -0.65 0.53
C LEU A 123 -23.00 -0.32 1.40
N VAL A 124 -21.96 -1.14 1.26
CA VAL A 124 -20.79 -1.10 2.14
C VAL A 124 -19.53 -0.99 1.31
N TYR A 125 -18.65 -0.10 1.73
CA TYR A 125 -17.40 0.26 1.07
C TYR A 125 -16.25 0.06 2.05
N TYR A 126 -15.30 -0.81 1.70
CA TYR A 126 -14.14 -1.12 2.53
C TYR A 126 -12.86 -0.59 1.88
N ASP A 127 -11.93 -0.07 2.67
CA ASP A 127 -10.63 0.44 2.21
C ASP A 127 -9.52 -0.64 2.13
N GLY A 128 -9.80 -1.85 2.66
CA GLY A 128 -8.83 -2.94 2.80
C GLY A 128 -7.88 -2.77 3.98
N GLU A 129 -8.12 -1.76 4.81
CA GLU A 129 -7.32 -1.40 5.97
C GLU A 129 -8.27 -1.29 7.18
N GLN A 130 -8.48 -0.09 7.71
CA GLN A 130 -9.10 0.12 9.00
C GLN A 130 -10.52 0.67 8.93
N ARG A 131 -11.09 0.92 7.75
CA ARG A 131 -12.34 1.67 7.65
C ARG A 131 -13.35 1.03 6.73
N ILE A 132 -14.55 0.85 7.27
CA ILE A 132 -15.76 0.56 6.49
C ILE A 132 -16.67 1.77 6.52
N TYR A 133 -17.20 2.11 5.36
CA TYR A 133 -18.30 3.05 5.21
C TYR A 133 -19.56 2.30 4.80
N ALA A 134 -20.68 2.55 5.49
CA ALA A 134 -21.96 1.95 5.15
C ALA A 134 -23.01 3.04 4.88
N ILE A 135 -23.81 2.82 3.83
CA ILE A 135 -25.06 3.57 3.60
C ILE A 135 -26.17 2.78 4.30
N GLY A 136 -26.65 3.32 5.41
CA GLY A 136 -27.50 2.64 6.37
C GLY A 136 -26.70 2.07 7.54
N GLU A 137 -27.22 2.27 8.76
CA GLU A 137 -26.56 1.84 9.99
C GLU A 137 -26.50 0.31 10.07
N LEU A 138 -25.32 -0.21 10.39
CA LEU A 138 -25.09 -1.63 10.67
C LEU A 138 -25.69 -1.97 12.04
N LYS A 139 -26.42 -3.09 12.11
CA LYS A 139 -27.01 -3.57 13.36
C LYS A 139 -25.96 -4.32 14.19
N LEU A 140 -25.08 -3.58 14.86
CA LEU A 140 -24.20 -4.17 15.86
C LEU A 140 -25.02 -4.41 17.13
N THR A 141 -24.95 -5.62 17.67
CA THR A 141 -25.78 -6.05 18.79
C THR A 141 -25.38 -5.31 20.07
N ALA A 142 -26.02 -4.18 20.44
CA ALA A 142 -25.93 -3.40 21.71
C ALA A 142 -24.88 -2.24 21.77
N PRO A 143 -24.84 -1.37 22.81
CA PRO A 143 -24.05 -0.12 22.84
C PRO A 143 -22.60 -0.35 23.29
N ASP A 144 -21.63 0.29 22.61
CA ASP A 144 -20.16 0.09 22.66
C ASP A 144 -19.59 -1.08 21.82
N TYR A 145 -20.38 -1.64 20.90
CA TYR A 145 -20.09 -2.95 20.32
C TYR A 145 -19.08 -2.99 19.17
N GLU A 146 -18.14 -3.90 19.37
CA GLU A 146 -17.43 -4.60 18.32
C GLU A 146 -18.13 -5.93 17.99
N HIS A 147 -18.08 -6.34 16.74
CA HIS A 147 -18.49 -7.68 16.30
C HIS A 147 -17.31 -8.35 15.61
N THR A 148 -16.92 -9.53 16.08
CA THR A 148 -15.76 -10.27 15.56
C THR A 148 -16.22 -11.53 14.85
N PHE A 149 -15.92 -11.57 13.55
CA PHE A 149 -16.08 -12.76 12.72
C PHE A 149 -14.82 -13.60 12.79
N LYS A 150 -14.95 -14.85 13.21
CA LYS A 150 -13.87 -15.82 13.17
C LYS A 150 -13.98 -16.67 11.91
N ILE A 151 -12.99 -16.56 11.03
CA ILE A 151 -12.99 -17.23 9.72
C ILE A 151 -11.87 -18.25 9.70
N ILE A 152 -12.25 -19.52 9.58
CA ILE A 152 -11.30 -20.60 9.36
C ILE A 152 -10.82 -20.49 7.90
N VAL A 153 -9.50 -20.52 7.73
CA VAL A 153 -8.87 -20.41 6.41
C VAL A 153 -8.61 -21.82 5.90
N ASP A 154 -9.12 -22.10 4.70
CA ASP A 154 -8.81 -23.33 3.98
C ASP A 154 -7.36 -23.24 3.43
N GLU A 155 -6.59 -24.32 3.56
CA GLU A 155 -5.21 -24.42 3.07
C GLU A 155 -5.11 -24.13 1.57
N HIS A 156 -6.18 -24.37 0.80
CA HIS A 156 -6.23 -24.11 -0.64
C HIS A 156 -6.45 -22.64 -1.02
N GLN A 157 -6.70 -21.74 -0.06
CA GLN A 157 -6.78 -20.31 -0.34
C GLN A 157 -5.38 -19.70 -0.55
N ASP A 158 -5.30 -18.60 -1.28
CA ASP A 158 -4.03 -17.90 -1.60
C ASP A 158 -3.17 -17.52 -0.38
N PHE A 159 -3.76 -17.54 0.81
CA PHE A 159 -3.11 -17.24 2.09
C PHE A 159 -3.27 -18.35 3.16
N GLY A 160 -3.80 -19.51 2.77
CA GLY A 160 -4.02 -20.66 3.67
C GLY A 160 -2.74 -21.30 4.18
N GLU A 161 -1.66 -21.22 3.41
CA GLU A 161 -0.32 -21.62 3.87
C GLU A 161 0.21 -20.76 5.03
N HIS A 162 -0.36 -19.56 5.24
CA HIS A 162 0.14 -18.58 6.22
C HIS A 162 -0.72 -18.49 7.48
N PHE A 163 -2.04 -18.54 7.32
CA PHE A 163 -2.99 -18.39 8.41
C PHE A 163 -3.89 -19.60 8.50
N LYS A 164 -4.12 -20.08 9.73
CA LYS A 164 -5.16 -21.07 10.01
C LYS A 164 -6.52 -20.43 10.24
N CYS A 165 -6.51 -19.18 10.71
CA CYS A 165 -7.70 -18.46 11.13
C CYS A 165 -7.49 -16.95 10.97
N ILE A 166 -8.55 -16.23 10.66
CA ILE A 166 -8.57 -14.77 10.59
C ILE A 166 -9.74 -14.27 11.44
N ASP A 167 -9.44 -13.36 12.35
CA ASP A 167 -10.44 -12.63 13.12
C ASP A 167 -10.67 -11.27 12.45
N PHE A 168 -11.89 -11.01 12.00
CA PHE A 168 -12.31 -9.75 11.38
C PHE A 168 -13.28 -9.03 12.31
N THR A 169 -12.83 -7.93 12.90
CA THR A 169 -13.58 -7.18 13.92
C THR A 169 -14.06 -5.85 13.36
N VAL A 170 -15.36 -5.58 13.50
CA VAL A 170 -16.02 -4.33 13.11
C VAL A 170 -16.46 -3.61 14.36
N LYS A 171 -16.01 -2.37 14.55
CA LYS A 171 -16.36 -1.55 15.72
C LYS A 171 -17.15 -0.33 15.29
N ALA A 172 -18.26 -0.06 15.97
CA ALA A 172 -19.00 1.19 15.79
C ALA A 172 -18.09 2.40 16.01
N THR A 173 -18.33 3.47 15.25
CA THR A 173 -17.82 4.79 15.60
C THR A 173 -18.98 5.75 15.73
N LEU A 174 -18.81 6.81 16.54
CA LEU A 174 -19.80 7.89 16.65
C LEU A 174 -19.83 8.78 15.40
N LYS A 175 -18.99 8.52 14.40
CA LYS A 175 -18.83 9.36 13.22
C LYS A 175 -19.81 8.94 12.11
N SER A 176 -20.59 9.92 11.67
CA SER A 176 -21.44 9.81 10.48
C SER A 176 -21.55 11.18 9.82
N PHE A 177 -21.77 11.21 8.51
CA PHE A 177 -21.93 12.46 7.76
C PHE A 177 -22.94 12.26 6.63
N THR A 178 -23.49 13.35 6.11
CA THR A 178 -24.39 13.33 4.96
C THR A 178 -23.59 13.59 3.68
N LEU A 179 -23.71 12.74 2.65
CA LEU A 179 -22.84 12.80 1.47
C LEU A 179 -22.88 14.11 0.69
N ASN A 180 -23.99 14.83 0.68
CA ASN A 180 -24.09 16.11 -0.02
C ASN A 180 -23.79 17.31 0.90
N ASP A 181 -23.47 17.07 2.17
CA ASP A 181 -23.12 18.12 3.11
C ASP A 181 -21.65 18.47 2.99
N MET A 182 -21.39 19.57 2.28
CA MET A 182 -20.05 20.08 2.02
C MET A 182 -19.62 21.15 3.03
N THR A 183 -20.44 21.41 4.07
CA THR A 183 -20.15 22.47 5.05
C THR A 183 -18.91 22.17 5.89
N THR A 184 -18.66 20.89 6.18
CA THR A 184 -17.48 20.41 6.93
C THR A 184 -16.16 20.52 6.17
N LEU A 185 -16.20 20.88 4.88
CA LEU A 185 -15.03 21.05 4.02
C LEU A 185 -14.75 22.53 3.70
N LEU A 186 -15.60 23.43 4.18
CA LEU A 186 -15.52 24.88 3.96
C LEU A 186 -14.98 25.64 5.17
N SER A 187 -14.89 24.99 6.33
CA SER A 187 -14.73 25.63 7.63
C SER A 187 -13.28 25.85 8.08
N GLY A 188 -12.29 25.53 7.24
CA GLY A 188 -10.87 25.76 7.52
C GLY A 188 -10.29 24.78 8.55
N LEU A 189 -8.99 24.98 8.87
CA LEU A 189 -8.09 24.04 9.56
C LEU A 189 -8.61 23.39 10.86
N GLU A 190 -9.63 23.95 11.52
CA GLU A 190 -10.12 23.43 12.81
C GLU A 190 -11.21 22.35 12.71
N THR A 191 -11.87 22.21 11.55
CA THR A 191 -13.02 21.29 11.40
C THR A 191 -13.05 20.52 10.09
N ASP A 192 -11.97 20.57 9.31
CA ASP A 192 -11.82 19.77 8.09
C ASP A 192 -11.95 18.28 8.44
N ASP A 193 -13.13 17.72 8.23
CA ASP A 193 -13.35 16.28 8.29
C ASP A 193 -13.12 15.71 6.88
N PRO A 194 -11.97 15.07 6.60
CA PRO A 194 -11.68 14.50 5.30
C PRO A 194 -12.55 13.27 5.01
N SER A 195 -13.44 12.85 5.91
CA SER A 195 -14.28 11.66 5.76
C SER A 195 -15.08 11.63 4.47
N LEU A 196 -15.61 12.77 4.01
CA LEU A 196 -16.35 12.82 2.73
C LEU A 196 -15.42 12.59 1.54
N VAL A 197 -14.29 13.29 1.47
CA VAL A 197 -13.30 13.13 0.39
C VAL A 197 -12.75 11.71 0.38
N HIS A 198 -12.42 11.16 1.55
CA HIS A 198 -11.97 9.79 1.69
C HIS A 198 -13.05 8.78 1.29
N PHE A 199 -14.31 9.00 1.67
CA PHE A 199 -15.41 8.16 1.20
C PHE A 199 -15.53 8.19 -0.31
N VAL A 200 -15.48 9.37 -0.95
CA VAL A 200 -15.53 9.48 -2.42
C VAL A 200 -14.37 8.72 -3.06
N GLU A 201 -13.16 8.84 -2.50
CA GLU A 201 -11.98 8.12 -2.96
C GLU A 201 -12.18 6.59 -2.89
N ILE A 202 -12.63 6.08 -1.76
CA ILE A 202 -12.86 4.64 -1.53
C ILE A 202 -14.03 4.12 -2.36
N ALA A 203 -15.14 4.85 -2.43
CA ALA A 203 -16.33 4.48 -3.19
C ALA A 203 -16.04 4.37 -4.68
N THR A 204 -15.26 5.30 -5.22
CA THR A 204 -14.85 5.27 -6.63
C THR A 204 -13.67 4.32 -6.90
N SER A 205 -13.08 3.70 -5.87
CA SER A 205 -11.97 2.73 -5.99
C SER A 205 -12.38 1.27 -5.73
N GLN A 206 -13.63 0.98 -5.36
CA GLN A 206 -14.02 -0.38 -4.93
C GLN A 206 -13.71 -1.48 -5.95
N TYR A 207 -13.92 -1.22 -7.24
CA TYR A 207 -13.62 -2.20 -8.28
C TYR A 207 -12.12 -2.52 -8.34
N LEU A 208 -11.26 -1.50 -8.25
CA LEU A 208 -9.80 -1.67 -8.24
C LEU A 208 -9.35 -2.44 -7.00
N LEU A 209 -9.88 -2.05 -5.84
CA LEU A 209 -9.56 -2.66 -4.54
C LEU A 209 -10.03 -4.12 -4.41
N SER A 210 -11.13 -4.49 -5.08
CA SER A 210 -11.68 -5.85 -5.07
C SER A 210 -11.02 -6.80 -6.07
N ASN A 211 -10.24 -6.27 -7.03
CA ASN A 211 -9.63 -7.02 -8.15
C ASN A 211 -8.09 -6.87 -8.14
N GLN A 212 -7.45 -7.12 -6.99
CA GLN A 212 -6.00 -6.91 -6.80
C GLN A 212 -5.11 -7.83 -7.66
N ASN A 213 -5.67 -8.90 -8.23
CA ASN A 213 -4.98 -9.73 -9.22
C ASN A 213 -4.84 -9.04 -10.59
N LYS A 214 -5.68 -8.05 -10.90
CA LYS A 214 -5.64 -7.30 -12.16
C LYS A 214 -4.89 -5.97 -12.06
N PHE A 215 -4.76 -5.44 -10.84
CA PHE A 215 -4.26 -4.09 -10.59
C PHE A 215 -3.15 -4.08 -9.55
N VAL A 216 -2.10 -3.29 -9.80
CA VAL A 216 -1.03 -3.00 -8.85
C VAL A 216 -1.24 -1.59 -8.30
N MET A 217 -1.52 -1.48 -7.01
CA MET A 217 -1.71 -0.20 -6.32
C MET A 217 -0.37 0.30 -5.77
N CYS A 218 0.01 1.53 -6.09
CA CYS A 218 1.21 2.20 -5.57
C CYS A 218 0.83 3.50 -4.86
N GLY A 219 0.99 3.55 -3.54
CA GLY A 219 0.76 4.79 -2.77
C GLY A 219 -0.70 5.27 -2.74
N GLY A 220 -1.68 4.37 -2.89
CA GLY A 220 -3.11 4.67 -2.77
C GLY A 220 -3.75 5.31 -4.01
N GLU A 221 -3.09 6.30 -4.62
CA GLU A 221 -3.63 7.06 -5.76
C GLU A 221 -3.24 6.49 -7.12
N ARG A 222 -2.10 5.77 -7.22
CA ARG A 222 -1.60 5.26 -8.50
C ARG A 222 -1.96 3.80 -8.65
N VAL A 223 -2.51 3.46 -9.80
CA VAL A 223 -3.00 2.13 -10.11
C VAL A 223 -2.50 1.73 -11.48
N TYR A 224 -1.83 0.59 -11.58
CA TYR A 224 -1.27 0.08 -12.81
C TYR A 224 -1.88 -1.26 -13.16
N LEU A 225 -1.98 -1.57 -14.46
CA LEU A 225 -2.46 -2.87 -14.91
C LEU A 225 -1.37 -3.93 -14.69
N ALA A 226 -1.75 -5.05 -14.08
CA ALA A 226 -0.85 -6.19 -13.94
C ALA A 226 -0.58 -6.88 -15.29
N GLN A 227 -1.60 -6.91 -16.17
CA GLN A 227 -1.51 -7.49 -17.52
C GLN A 227 -2.18 -6.56 -18.54
N PRO A 228 -1.49 -5.47 -18.97
CA PRO A 228 -2.07 -4.46 -19.87
C PRO A 228 -2.67 -5.02 -21.16
N LEU A 229 -2.06 -6.07 -21.73
CA LEU A 229 -2.50 -6.69 -22.99
C LEU A 229 -3.92 -7.25 -22.90
N ASN A 230 -4.33 -7.76 -21.73
CA ASN A 230 -5.70 -8.27 -21.50
C ASN A 230 -6.75 -7.15 -21.48
N HIS A 231 -6.33 -5.89 -21.46
CA HIS A 231 -7.17 -4.70 -21.46
C HIS A 231 -7.10 -3.92 -22.77
N GLY A 232 -6.59 -4.55 -23.84
CA GLY A 232 -6.57 -3.97 -25.19
C GLY A 232 -5.37 -3.07 -25.50
N PHE A 233 -4.42 -2.92 -24.57
CA PHE A 233 -3.17 -2.23 -24.85
C PHE A 233 -2.26 -3.09 -25.73
N LYS A 234 -1.49 -2.43 -26.59
CA LYS A 234 -0.55 -3.10 -27.49
C LYS A 234 0.84 -3.20 -26.86
N SER A 235 1.64 -4.16 -27.31
CA SER A 235 3.03 -4.33 -26.83
C SER A 235 3.89 -3.08 -27.01
N GLY A 236 3.65 -2.27 -28.05
CA GLY A 236 4.35 -1.00 -28.25
C GLY A 236 4.01 0.08 -27.19
N GLU A 237 2.89 -0.06 -26.49
CA GLU A 237 2.47 0.87 -25.43
C GLU A 237 3.00 0.47 -24.05
N CYS A 238 3.39 -0.80 -23.92
CA CYS A 238 3.93 -1.45 -22.73
C CYS A 238 5.26 -2.18 -23.06
N PRO A 239 6.29 -1.48 -23.58
CA PRO A 239 7.52 -2.12 -24.04
C PRO A 239 8.32 -2.71 -22.87
N ASN A 240 9.05 -3.78 -23.17
CA ASN A 240 10.15 -4.22 -22.32
C ASN A 240 11.26 -3.16 -22.30
N LEU A 241 11.82 -2.97 -21.12
CA LEU A 241 12.93 -2.06 -20.84
C LEU A 241 14.19 -2.90 -20.51
N SER A 242 15.34 -2.23 -20.41
CA SER A 242 16.58 -2.89 -19.98
C SER A 242 16.49 -3.44 -18.55
N ASP A 243 17.43 -4.31 -18.19
CA ASP A 243 17.59 -4.83 -16.82
C ASP A 243 16.35 -5.60 -16.33
N GLY A 244 15.63 -6.30 -17.21
CA GLY A 244 14.46 -7.13 -16.88
C GLY A 244 13.25 -6.34 -16.40
N LYS A 245 13.02 -5.15 -16.94
CA LYS A 245 11.90 -4.28 -16.58
C LYS A 245 10.91 -4.17 -17.73
N HIS A 246 9.70 -3.73 -17.45
CA HIS A 246 8.73 -3.35 -18.48
C HIS A 246 8.02 -2.07 -18.08
N LEU A 247 7.55 -1.32 -19.07
CA LEU A 247 6.70 -0.17 -18.85
C LEU A 247 5.25 -0.65 -18.67
N SER A 248 4.64 -0.38 -17.53
CA SER A 248 3.22 -0.62 -17.32
C SER A 248 2.43 0.68 -17.42
N VAL A 249 1.19 0.55 -17.89
CA VAL A 249 0.20 1.63 -18.03
C VAL A 249 -0.77 1.59 -16.85
N GLY A 250 -1.24 2.76 -16.48
CA GLY A 250 -2.08 2.95 -15.32
C GLY A 250 -2.72 4.31 -15.27
N ILE A 251 -3.26 4.64 -14.11
CA ILE A 251 -3.86 5.93 -13.81
C ILE A 251 -3.38 6.44 -12.46
N ARG A 252 -3.40 7.75 -12.30
CA ARG A 252 -3.44 8.41 -10.99
C ARG A 252 -4.87 8.90 -10.77
N LYS A 253 -5.48 8.47 -9.69
CA LYS A 253 -6.84 8.86 -9.30
C LYS A 253 -6.79 9.50 -7.91
N SER A 254 -7.51 10.62 -7.73
CA SER A 254 -7.64 11.26 -6.42
C SER A 254 -8.95 12.04 -6.33
N ALA A 255 -9.67 11.87 -5.22
CA ALA A 255 -10.82 12.69 -4.86
C ALA A 255 -10.37 14.03 -4.25
N LEU A 256 -11.04 15.12 -4.63
CA LEU A 256 -10.77 16.45 -4.12
C LEU A 256 -12.05 17.29 -4.08
N VAL A 257 -11.89 18.50 -3.54
CA VAL A 257 -12.93 19.52 -3.48
C VAL A 257 -12.61 20.63 -4.47
N VAL A 258 -13.61 21.06 -5.24
CA VAL A 258 -13.53 22.16 -6.18
C VAL A 258 -14.72 23.12 -6.01
N GLU A 259 -14.56 24.37 -6.46
CA GLU A 259 -15.69 25.31 -6.52
C GLU A 259 -16.79 24.83 -7.47
N GLY A 260 -16.39 24.15 -8.55
CA GLY A 260 -17.32 23.51 -9.47
C GLY A 260 -18.20 24.50 -10.22
N PRO A 261 -19.30 24.03 -10.84
CA PRO A 261 -20.11 24.83 -11.77
C PRO A 261 -20.93 25.93 -11.07
N LYS A 262 -21.10 25.86 -9.74
CA LYS A 262 -21.79 26.87 -8.94
C LYS A 262 -20.92 28.11 -8.66
N GLY A 263 -19.65 28.08 -9.07
CA GLY A 263 -18.75 29.21 -8.97
C GLY A 263 -18.18 29.43 -7.58
N ARG A 264 -17.60 30.62 -7.39
CA ARG A 264 -16.75 30.95 -6.23
C ARG A 264 -17.48 30.77 -4.89
N GLY A 265 -16.76 30.23 -3.90
CA GLY A 265 -17.31 29.98 -2.56
C GLY A 265 -18.24 28.77 -2.48
N SER A 266 -18.52 28.11 -3.61
CA SER A 266 -19.16 26.81 -3.61
C SER A 266 -18.14 25.71 -3.31
N CYS A 267 -18.65 24.54 -2.92
CA CYS A 267 -17.88 23.37 -2.58
C CYS A 267 -18.54 22.16 -3.26
N ASN A 268 -17.80 21.47 -4.12
CA ASN A 268 -18.27 20.31 -4.86
C ASN A 268 -17.18 19.23 -4.82
N ALA A 269 -17.59 17.99 -4.59
CA ALA A 269 -16.68 16.86 -4.74
C ALA A 269 -16.37 16.60 -6.21
N ALA A 270 -15.12 16.28 -6.49
CA ALA A 270 -14.65 15.88 -7.81
C ALA A 270 -13.63 14.76 -7.68
N VAL A 271 -13.43 14.04 -8.78
CA VAL A 271 -12.32 13.10 -8.92
C VAL A 271 -11.45 13.55 -10.08
N THR A 272 -10.14 13.56 -9.84
CA THR A 272 -9.14 13.67 -10.89
C THR A 272 -8.76 12.28 -11.40
N VAL A 273 -8.63 12.16 -12.71
CA VAL A 273 -8.10 10.95 -13.34
C VAL A 273 -7.03 11.38 -14.32
N ASP A 274 -5.80 10.93 -14.11
CA ASP A 274 -4.70 11.18 -15.03
C ASP A 274 -4.11 9.85 -15.51
N SER A 275 -3.67 9.80 -16.76
CA SER A 275 -2.94 8.65 -17.27
C SER A 275 -1.54 8.59 -16.65
N SER A 276 -1.07 7.40 -16.31
CA SER A 276 0.27 7.21 -15.76
C SER A 276 0.95 6.04 -16.43
N LYS A 277 2.27 6.13 -16.61
CA LYS A 277 3.13 4.99 -16.95
C LYS A 277 4.28 4.93 -15.97
N THR A 278 4.68 3.73 -15.57
CA THR A 278 5.86 3.52 -14.73
C THR A 278 6.54 2.20 -15.06
N ALA A 279 7.83 2.11 -14.74
CA ALA A 279 8.59 0.88 -14.92
C ALA A 279 8.34 -0.09 -13.75
N PHE A 280 8.11 -1.36 -14.06
CA PHE A 280 8.05 -2.47 -13.10
C PHE A 280 9.11 -3.51 -13.42
N HIS A 281 9.52 -4.27 -12.40
CA HIS A 281 10.34 -5.46 -12.60
C HIS A 281 9.47 -6.57 -13.20
N CYS A 282 10.01 -7.30 -14.19
CA CYS A 282 9.37 -8.50 -14.70
C CYS A 282 9.38 -9.60 -13.63
N ALA A 283 8.31 -10.40 -13.59
CA ALA A 283 8.26 -11.61 -12.78
C ALA A 283 9.00 -12.73 -13.54
N GLU A 284 10.28 -12.91 -13.24
CA GLU A 284 11.18 -13.82 -13.96
C GLU A 284 12.12 -14.56 -13.00
N ASN A 285 12.86 -15.55 -13.50
CA ASN A 285 13.86 -16.26 -12.71
C ASN A 285 14.97 -15.29 -12.27
N VAL A 286 15.50 -15.46 -11.04
CA VAL A 286 16.57 -14.62 -10.51
C VAL A 286 17.82 -14.63 -11.40
N LEU A 287 18.15 -15.78 -11.99
CA LEU A 287 19.27 -15.89 -12.93
C LEU A 287 18.99 -15.14 -14.24
N ASP A 288 17.81 -15.31 -14.83
CA ASP A 288 17.42 -14.60 -16.07
C ASP A 288 17.42 -13.09 -15.87
N LYS A 289 16.96 -12.63 -14.70
CA LYS A 289 17.06 -11.25 -14.26
C LYS A 289 18.51 -10.78 -14.17
N ALA A 290 19.37 -11.58 -13.54
CA ALA A 290 20.78 -11.25 -13.39
C ALA A 290 21.50 -11.16 -14.75
N ILE A 291 21.19 -12.06 -15.68
CA ILE A 291 21.67 -12.01 -17.08
C ILE A 291 21.13 -10.77 -17.80
N SER A 292 19.86 -10.41 -17.59
CA SER A 292 19.28 -9.20 -18.18
C SER A 292 19.94 -7.90 -17.67
N ILE A 293 20.47 -7.91 -16.45
CA ILE A 293 21.24 -6.81 -15.86
C ILE A 293 22.70 -6.84 -16.34
N CYS A 294 23.30 -8.02 -16.40
CA CYS A 294 24.70 -8.26 -16.76
C CYS A 294 24.77 -9.38 -17.81
N PRO A 295 24.65 -9.08 -19.12
CA PRO A 295 24.57 -10.10 -20.18
C PRO A 295 25.78 -11.05 -20.23
N GLU A 296 26.95 -10.55 -19.89
CA GLU A 296 28.22 -11.29 -19.82
C GLU A 296 28.39 -12.16 -18.56
N LEU A 297 27.39 -12.22 -17.67
CA LEU A 297 27.45 -12.96 -16.40
C LEU A 297 27.91 -14.41 -16.56
N LEU A 298 27.39 -15.12 -17.57
CA LEU A 298 27.70 -16.54 -17.78
C LEU A 298 29.06 -16.78 -18.44
N THR A 299 29.62 -15.78 -19.13
CA THR A 299 30.88 -15.94 -19.89
C THR A 299 32.09 -15.40 -19.15
N ARG A 300 31.93 -14.33 -18.36
CA ARG A 300 33.01 -13.66 -17.63
C ARG A 300 32.89 -13.76 -16.12
N GLY A 301 31.80 -14.33 -15.60
CA GLY A 301 31.50 -14.31 -14.18
C GLY A 301 31.09 -12.92 -13.68
N VAL A 302 31.11 -12.73 -12.37
CA VAL A 302 30.76 -11.47 -11.72
C VAL A 302 32.04 -10.72 -11.34
N ASP A 303 32.37 -9.65 -12.06
CA ASP A 303 33.38 -8.70 -11.60
C ASP A 303 32.80 -7.73 -10.56
N ILE A 304 33.65 -6.89 -9.96
CA ILE A 304 33.25 -5.95 -8.91
C ILE A 304 32.20 -4.94 -9.42
N TYR A 305 32.31 -4.50 -10.67
CA TYR A 305 31.38 -3.53 -11.26
C TYR A 305 29.99 -4.14 -11.45
N ASN A 306 29.94 -5.33 -12.03
CA ASN A 306 28.71 -6.11 -12.20
C ASN A 306 28.10 -6.50 -10.86
N LEU A 307 28.91 -6.84 -9.84
CA LEU A 307 28.41 -7.09 -8.48
C LEU A 307 27.70 -5.86 -7.90
N ILE A 308 28.29 -4.66 -8.03
CA ILE A 308 27.68 -3.41 -7.55
C ILE A 308 26.37 -3.14 -8.30
N LYS A 309 26.34 -3.35 -9.62
CA LYS A 309 25.14 -3.19 -10.44
C LYS A 309 24.04 -4.16 -9.99
N LEU A 310 24.36 -5.44 -9.83
CA LEU A 310 23.42 -6.47 -9.37
C LEU A 310 22.89 -6.13 -7.97
N ARG A 311 23.75 -5.78 -7.01
CA ARG A 311 23.34 -5.37 -5.66
C ARG A 311 22.35 -4.20 -5.69
N LYS A 312 22.62 -3.17 -6.49
CA LYS A 312 21.73 -2.02 -6.63
C LYS A 312 20.37 -2.40 -7.23
N GLN A 313 20.33 -3.31 -8.19
CA GLN A 313 19.08 -3.70 -8.87
C GLN A 313 18.26 -4.75 -8.10
N PHE A 314 18.91 -5.61 -7.32
CA PHE A 314 18.25 -6.68 -6.55
C PHE A 314 17.84 -6.26 -5.14
N ASN A 315 18.55 -5.32 -4.51
CA ASN A 315 18.23 -4.90 -3.16
C ASN A 315 16.78 -4.40 -3.07
N GLY A 316 16.04 -4.98 -2.14
CA GLY A 316 14.64 -4.66 -1.88
C GLY A 316 13.63 -5.41 -2.74
N LEU A 317 14.07 -6.16 -3.76
CA LEU A 317 13.19 -7.05 -4.52
C LEU A 317 12.80 -8.28 -3.70
N PHE A 318 11.67 -8.88 -4.06
CA PHE A 318 11.21 -10.12 -3.45
C PHE A 318 11.43 -11.29 -4.39
N ALA A 319 11.91 -12.41 -3.85
CA ALA A 319 12.08 -13.67 -4.56
C ALA A 319 11.33 -14.80 -3.87
N GLU A 320 10.85 -15.75 -4.66
CA GLU A 320 10.15 -16.95 -4.20
C GLU A 320 11.07 -18.17 -4.34
N LYS A 321 11.26 -18.95 -3.26
CA LYS A 321 11.94 -20.25 -3.34
C LYS A 321 10.97 -21.30 -3.92
N ARG A 322 11.49 -22.19 -4.78
CA ARG A 322 10.71 -23.26 -5.42
C ARG A 322 11.29 -24.67 -5.29
N HIS A 323 12.42 -24.81 -4.60
CA HIS A 323 13.21 -26.05 -4.63
C HIS A 323 12.67 -27.20 -3.76
N ASN A 324 11.71 -26.95 -2.85
CA ASN A 324 11.19 -27.97 -1.93
C ASN A 324 9.65 -28.01 -1.87
N GLY A 325 8.96 -27.55 -2.92
CA GLY A 325 7.49 -27.51 -3.02
C GLY A 325 6.82 -26.48 -2.09
N SER A 326 7.49 -26.02 -1.03
CA SER A 326 7.02 -24.95 -0.16
C SER A 326 7.31 -23.59 -0.78
N LYS A 327 6.27 -22.81 -1.02
CA LYS A 327 6.39 -21.42 -1.45
C LYS A 327 6.89 -20.59 -0.28
N TYR A 328 8.05 -19.99 -0.44
CA TYR A 328 8.53 -19.01 0.52
C TYR A 328 9.09 -17.80 -0.18
N VAL A 329 8.48 -16.65 0.11
CA VAL A 329 8.89 -15.37 -0.43
C VAL A 329 9.82 -14.71 0.58
N PHE A 330 10.90 -14.10 0.13
CA PHE A 330 11.82 -13.34 0.96
C PHE A 330 12.33 -12.11 0.21
N GLN A 331 12.67 -11.06 0.97
CA GLN A 331 13.32 -9.88 0.40
C GLN A 331 14.80 -10.17 0.19
N ILE A 332 15.30 -9.81 -0.98
CA ILE A 332 16.74 -9.84 -1.28
C ILE A 332 17.35 -8.58 -0.66
N THR A 333 18.23 -8.77 0.30
CA THR A 333 18.96 -7.68 0.98
C THR A 333 20.31 -7.42 0.33
N GLU A 334 20.98 -8.47 -0.15
CA GLU A 334 22.32 -8.36 -0.74
C GLU A 334 22.58 -9.51 -1.73
N VAL A 335 23.54 -9.28 -2.64
CA VAL A 335 24.16 -10.31 -3.48
C VAL A 335 25.58 -10.56 -2.97
N SER A 336 25.88 -11.80 -2.61
CA SER A 336 27.20 -12.22 -2.12
C SER A 336 28.29 -12.00 -3.17
N ALA A 337 29.49 -11.61 -2.72
CA ALA A 337 30.68 -11.59 -3.56
C ALA A 337 31.30 -12.98 -3.77
N ARG A 338 30.99 -13.93 -2.87
CA ARG A 338 31.46 -15.33 -2.92
C ARG A 338 30.47 -16.19 -3.68
N SER A 339 30.98 -17.11 -4.49
CA SER A 339 30.17 -18.10 -5.20
C SER A 339 29.55 -19.13 -4.25
N ALA A 340 28.59 -19.93 -4.73
CA ALA A 340 27.99 -21.00 -3.93
C ALA A 340 28.99 -22.11 -3.53
N LEU A 341 30.12 -22.21 -4.23
CA LEU A 341 31.23 -23.14 -3.94
C LEU A 341 32.20 -22.60 -2.88
N GLU A 342 32.17 -21.29 -2.60
CA GLU A 342 33.11 -20.61 -1.68
C GLU A 342 32.42 -20.06 -0.43
N ALA A 343 31.13 -19.74 -0.53
CA ALA A 343 30.36 -19.21 0.58
C ALA A 343 30.06 -20.33 1.58
N GLU A 344 30.65 -20.24 2.76
CA GLU A 344 30.50 -21.18 3.86
C GLU A 344 29.58 -20.63 4.94
N PHE A 345 28.88 -21.55 5.62
CA PHE A 345 28.11 -21.26 6.83
C PHE A 345 28.07 -22.50 7.72
N GLU A 346 27.79 -22.27 9.01
CA GLU A 346 27.65 -23.36 9.97
C GLU A 346 26.26 -23.99 9.86
N TYR A 347 26.20 -25.30 9.68
CA TYR A 347 24.97 -26.08 9.66
C TYR A 347 25.17 -27.39 10.42
N GLU A 348 24.34 -27.63 11.44
CA GLU A 348 24.43 -28.82 12.32
C GLU A 348 25.84 -29.01 12.93
N GLY A 349 26.50 -27.92 13.31
CA GLY A 349 27.83 -27.93 13.94
C GLY A 349 28.99 -28.24 12.99
N SER A 350 28.77 -28.25 11.67
CA SER A 350 29.81 -28.38 10.65
C SER A 350 29.76 -27.19 9.69
N ASN A 351 30.92 -26.64 9.34
CA ASN A 351 31.03 -25.68 8.25
C ASN A 351 30.90 -26.42 6.91
N MET A 352 30.05 -25.90 6.04
CA MET A 352 29.90 -26.41 4.68
C MET A 352 29.60 -25.26 3.73
N THR A 353 29.89 -25.49 2.45
CA THR A 353 29.56 -24.53 1.39
C THR A 353 28.06 -24.56 1.08
N ILE A 354 27.53 -23.49 0.48
CA ILE A 354 26.15 -23.46 0.00
C ILE A 354 25.88 -24.61 -0.98
N ALA A 355 26.79 -24.89 -1.91
CA ALA A 355 26.65 -25.97 -2.88
C ALA A 355 26.55 -27.35 -2.23
N GLU A 356 27.41 -27.64 -1.24
CA GLU A 356 27.37 -28.89 -0.47
C GLU A 356 26.08 -29.03 0.33
N PHE A 357 25.62 -27.93 0.94
CA PHE A 357 24.35 -27.91 1.67
C PHE A 357 23.17 -28.28 0.76
N PHE A 358 23.05 -27.65 -0.42
CA PHE A 358 21.96 -27.95 -1.36
C PHE A 358 21.99 -29.40 -1.85
N LYS A 359 23.19 -29.95 -2.09
CA LYS A 359 23.37 -31.35 -2.47
C LYS A 359 22.99 -32.30 -1.34
N LYS A 360 23.45 -32.05 -0.10
CA LYS A 360 23.17 -32.89 1.08
C LYS A 360 21.71 -32.83 1.51
N ARG A 361 21.13 -31.63 1.62
CA ARG A 361 19.80 -31.41 2.22
C ARG A 361 18.65 -31.62 1.25
N TYR A 362 18.85 -31.30 -0.03
CA TYR A 362 17.81 -31.31 -1.05
C TYR A 362 18.11 -32.24 -2.23
N SER A 363 19.26 -32.92 -2.27
CA SER A 363 19.69 -33.72 -3.41
C SER A 363 19.76 -32.92 -4.73
N LEU A 364 20.08 -31.63 -4.64
CA LEU A 364 20.19 -30.72 -5.78
C LEU A 364 21.64 -30.42 -6.11
N ASN A 365 22.03 -30.64 -7.37
CA ASN A 365 23.30 -30.17 -7.89
C ASN A 365 23.10 -28.80 -8.55
N LEU A 366 23.70 -27.76 -7.99
CA LEU A 366 23.65 -26.41 -8.56
C LEU A 366 24.41 -26.39 -9.90
N ARG A 367 23.77 -25.83 -10.93
CA ARG A 367 24.34 -25.78 -12.30
C ARG A 367 25.33 -24.62 -12.49
N PHE A 368 25.12 -23.52 -11.78
CA PHE A 368 25.85 -22.26 -11.92
C PHE A 368 26.44 -21.84 -10.58
#